data_AF-A0A1Q5MKL1-F1
#
_entry.id   AF-A0A1Q5MKL1-F1
#
_cell.length_a   1.000
_cell.length_b   1.000
_cell.length_c   1.000
_cell.angle_alpha   90.00
_cell.angle_beta   90.00
_cell.angle_gamma   90.00
#
_symmetry.space_group_name_H-M   'P 1'
#
loop_
_entity.id
_entity.type
_entity.pdbx_description
1 polymer ?
#
loop_
_entity_poly.entity_id
_entity_poly.type
_entity_poly.pdbx_seq_one_letter_code
_entity_poly.pdbx_strand_id
1 'polypeptide(L)'
;MSDANVRIPEEAKDRLAAIAAAEGLSLRAYLARLAETMLTPAERAERAEKAQAALRAWNGYAPTTAEQHALDDELDRRLAQVQRP
;
A
#
# COMPACT_ATOMS: atom_id res chain seq x y z
N MET A 1 -18.35 -15.94 -4.26
CA MET A 1 -17.38 -15.47 -3.24
C MET A 1 -18.00 -15.78 -1.90
N SER A 2 -17.30 -16.52 -1.03
CA SER A 2 -17.79 -16.82 0.31
C SER A 2 -17.69 -15.58 1.19
N ASP A 3 -18.78 -15.21 1.85
CA ASP A 3 -18.74 -14.14 2.84
C ASP A 3 -17.90 -14.59 4.04
N ALA A 4 -17.06 -13.68 4.54
CA ALA A 4 -16.20 -13.90 5.70
C ALA A 4 -16.59 -12.94 6.82
N ASN A 5 -16.70 -13.46 8.04
CA ASN A 5 -16.99 -12.65 9.22
C ASN A 5 -15.69 -12.19 9.87
N VAL A 6 -15.47 -10.88 9.93
CA VAL A 6 -14.30 -10.26 10.57
C VAL A 6 -14.75 -9.50 11.81
N ARG A 7 -14.12 -9.77 12.95
CA ARG A 7 -14.39 -9.04 14.19
C ARG A 7 -13.48 -7.81 14.27
N ILE A 8 -14.10 -6.64 14.39
CA ILE A 8 -13.40 -5.35 14.49
C ILE A 8 -13.98 -4.55 15.67
N PRO A 9 -13.19 -3.67 16.31
CA PRO A 9 -13.71 -2.71 17.29
C PRO A 9 -14.81 -1.83 16.68
N GLU A 10 -15.80 -1.45 17.47
CA GLU A 10 -16.94 -0.66 16.98
C GLU A 10 -16.48 0.71 16.47
N GLU A 11 -15.52 1.33 17.15
CA GLU A 11 -14.96 2.63 16.74
C GLU A 11 -14.29 2.54 15.35
N ALA A 12 -13.62 1.42 15.07
CA ALA A 12 -12.98 1.21 13.77
C ALA A 12 -14.03 0.98 12.68
N LYS A 13 -15.09 0.22 12.98
CA LYS A 13 -16.22 -0.01 12.07
C LYS A 13 -16.92 1.29 11.70
N ASP A 14 -17.23 2.12 12.69
CA ASP A 14 -17.94 3.39 12.48
C ASP A 14 -17.11 4.35 11.63
N ARG A 15 -15.80 4.44 11.91
CA ARG A 15 -14.89 5.24 11.10
C ARG A 15 -14.83 4.75 9.65
N LEU A 16 -14.71 3.45 9.42
CA LEU A 16 -14.69 2.88 8.07
C LEU A 16 -16.03 3.09 7.34
N ALA A 17 -17.15 2.99 8.06
CA ALA A 17 -18.47 3.25 7.50
C ALA A 17 -18.64 4.71 7.08
N ALA A 18 -18.13 5.66 7.88
CA ALA A 18 -18.14 7.08 7.54
C ALA A 18 -17.30 7.38 6.28
N ILE A 19 -16.11 6.76 6.16
CA ILE A 19 -15.25 6.88 4.96
C ILE A 19 -15.96 6.31 3.73
N ALA A 20 -16.52 5.10 3.86
CA ALA A 20 -17.26 4.48 2.76
C ALA A 20 -18.44 5.34 2.29
N ALA A 21 -19.20 5.90 3.24
CA ALA A 21 -20.32 6.79 2.94
C ALA A 21 -19.88 8.08 2.24
N ALA A 22 -18.74 8.67 2.63
CA ALA A 22 -18.15 9.84 1.95
C ALA A 22 -17.76 9.54 0.50
N GLU A 23 -17.43 8.30 0.19
CA GLU A 23 -17.16 7.81 -1.17
C GLU A 23 -18.41 7.27 -1.90
N GLY A 24 -19.60 7.35 -1.29
CA GLY A 24 -20.85 6.83 -1.85
C GLY A 24 -20.91 5.30 -1.92
N LEU A 25 -20.07 4.60 -1.14
CA LEU A 25 -19.94 3.15 -1.12
C LEU A 25 -20.55 2.57 0.18
N SER A 26 -21.02 1.33 0.09
CA SER A 26 -21.28 0.53 1.30
C SER A 26 -19.95 0.12 1.95
N LEU A 27 -19.94 -0.10 3.26
CA LEU A 27 -18.76 -0.59 3.98
C LEU A 27 -18.18 -1.86 3.34
N ARG A 28 -19.05 -2.80 2.92
CA ARG A 28 -18.63 -4.04 2.24
C ARG A 28 -17.94 -3.75 0.91
N ALA A 29 -18.51 -2.86 0.09
CA ALA A 29 -17.94 -2.49 -1.20
C ALA A 29 -16.60 -1.75 -1.04
N TYR A 30 -16.51 -0.87 -0.05
CA TYR A 30 -15.28 -0.19 0.30
C TYR A 30 -14.19 -1.18 0.73
N LEU A 31 -14.51 -2.16 1.59
CA LEU A 31 -13.55 -3.18 2.02
C LEU A 31 -13.09 -4.10 0.87
N ALA A 32 -14.00 -4.47 -0.04
CA ALA A 32 -13.64 -5.25 -1.22
C ALA A 32 -12.67 -4.48 -2.13
N ARG A 33 -12.98 -3.21 -2.43
CA ARG A 33 -12.09 -2.32 -3.20
C ARG A 33 -10.75 -2.11 -2.50
N LEU A 34 -10.76 -1.96 -1.16
CA LEU A 34 -9.54 -1.82 -0.40
C LEU A 34 -8.65 -3.06 -0.53
N ALA A 35 -9.24 -4.26 -0.42
CA ALA A 35 -8.52 -5.51 -0.60
C ALA A 35 -7.95 -5.66 -2.02
N GLU A 36 -8.66 -5.20 -3.06
CA GLU A 36 -8.18 -5.22 -4.44
C GLU A 36 -7.01 -4.24 -4.70
N THR A 37 -6.97 -3.13 -3.95
CA THR A 37 -5.93 -2.09 -4.13
C THR A 37 -4.70 -2.30 -3.25
N MET A 38 -4.86 -2.97 -2.12
CA MET A 38 -3.78 -3.20 -1.15
C MET A 38 -2.99 -4.44 -1.52
N LEU A 39 -1.79 -4.23 -2.06
CA LEU A 39 -0.83 -5.31 -2.28
C LEU A 39 -0.29 -5.84 -0.95
N THR A 40 -0.21 -7.16 -0.81
CA THR A 40 0.53 -7.81 0.27
C THR A 40 2.03 -7.51 0.18
N PRO A 41 2.81 -7.69 1.27
CA PRO A 41 4.26 -7.51 1.21
C PRO A 41 4.95 -8.33 0.11
N ALA A 42 4.48 -9.56 -0.12
CA ALA A 42 5.02 -10.44 -1.15
C ALA A 42 4.71 -9.92 -2.57
N GLU A 43 3.46 -9.51 -2.83
CA GLU A 43 3.07 -8.94 -4.13
C GLU A 43 3.78 -7.60 -4.39
N ARG A 44 4.03 -6.80 -3.34
CA ARG A 44 4.84 -5.58 -3.46
C ARG A 44 6.29 -5.90 -3.86
N ALA A 45 6.90 -6.92 -3.25
CA ALA A 45 8.25 -7.36 -3.60
C ALA A 45 8.31 -7.85 -5.06
N GLU A 46 7.35 -8.70 -5.47
CA GLU A 46 7.27 -9.18 -6.86
C GLU A 46 7.11 -8.01 -7.85
N ARG A 47 6.27 -7.03 -7.53
CA ARG A 47 6.09 -5.84 -8.37
C ARG A 47 7.36 -4.99 -8.44
N ALA A 48 8.10 -4.87 -7.33
CA ALA A 48 9.38 -4.16 -7.29
C ALA A 48 10.43 -4.85 -8.16
N GLU A 49 10.54 -6.18 -8.09
CA GLU A 49 11.44 -6.97 -8.93
C GLU A 49 11.12 -6.82 -10.42
N LYS A 50 9.83 -6.89 -10.80
CA LYS A 50 9.39 -6.66 -12.19
C LYS A 50 9.74 -5.25 -12.66
N ALA A 51 9.52 -4.23 -11.83
CA ALA A 51 9.87 -2.85 -12.15
C ALA A 51 11.38 -2.68 -12.31
N GLN A 52 12.17 -3.28 -11.42
CA GLN A 52 13.64 -3.24 -11.50
C GLN A 52 14.14 -3.91 -12.78
N ALA A 53 13.58 -5.08 -13.16
CA ALA A 53 13.93 -5.75 -14.40
C ALA A 53 13.60 -4.90 -15.64
N ALA A 54 12.43 -4.26 -15.66
CA ALA A 54 12.03 -3.37 -16.74
C ALA A 54 12.92 -2.13 -16.84
N LEU A 55 13.26 -1.50 -15.70
CA LEU A 55 14.17 -0.36 -15.65
C LEU A 55 15.57 -0.77 -16.11
N ARG A 56 16.10 -1.89 -15.62
CA ARG A 56 17.41 -2.41 -16.06
C ARG A 56 17.45 -2.64 -17.57
N ALA A 57 16.38 -3.20 -18.15
CA ALA A 57 16.28 -3.39 -19.60
C ALA A 57 16.20 -2.06 -20.37
N TRP A 58 15.53 -1.05 -19.80
CA TRP A 58 15.29 0.23 -20.46
C TRP A 58 16.46 1.21 -20.39
N ASN A 59 17.10 1.35 -19.22
CA ASN A 59 18.13 2.37 -18.97
C ASN A 59 19.36 1.83 -18.22
N GLY A 60 19.45 0.52 -17.99
CA GLY A 60 20.56 -0.10 -17.27
C GLY A 60 20.51 0.08 -15.75
N TYR A 61 19.43 0.65 -15.19
CA TYR A 61 19.29 0.87 -13.75
C TYR A 61 19.34 -0.43 -12.96
N ALA A 62 20.42 -0.59 -12.19
CA ALA A 62 20.68 -1.74 -11.34
C ALA A 62 21.37 -1.26 -10.05
N PRO A 63 20.62 -0.58 -9.15
CA PRO A 63 21.19 -0.10 -7.90
C PRO A 63 21.67 -1.27 -7.06
N THR A 64 22.80 -1.06 -6.38
CA THR A 64 23.31 -1.98 -5.38
C THR A 64 22.42 -1.99 -4.14
N THR A 65 22.51 -3.05 -3.33
CA THR A 65 21.76 -3.15 -2.06
C THR A 65 22.03 -1.94 -1.15
N ALA A 66 23.27 -1.42 -1.13
CA ALA A 66 23.62 -0.24 -0.34
C ALA A 66 22.92 1.04 -0.84
N GLU A 67 22.81 1.22 -2.17
CA GLU A 67 22.10 2.36 -2.76
C GLU A 67 20.59 2.26 -2.54
N GLN A 68 20.01 1.05 -2.58
CA GLN A 68 18.62 0.82 -2.24
C GLN A 68 18.33 1.22 -0.78
N HIS A 69 19.15 0.75 0.17
CA HIS A 69 19.00 1.14 1.57
C HIS A 69 19.11 2.66 1.77
N ALA A 70 20.05 3.32 1.10
CA ALA A 70 20.18 4.78 1.20
C ALA A 70 18.94 5.53 0.63
N LEU A 71 18.33 5.00 -0.44
CA LEU A 71 17.10 5.55 -1.02
C LEU A 71 15.90 5.33 -0.09
N ASP A 72 15.79 4.16 0.55
CA ASP A 72 14.73 3.85 1.51
C ASP A 72 14.85 4.76 2.75
N ASP A 73 16.05 4.91 3.31
CA ASP A 73 16.32 5.81 4.44
C ASP A 73 15.99 7.29 4.10
N GLU A 74 16.27 7.70 2.86
CA GLU A 74 15.90 9.03 2.35
C GLU A 74 14.38 9.19 2.23
N LEU A 75 13.68 8.17 1.72
CA LEU A 75 12.23 8.18 1.59
C LEU A 75 11.55 8.27 2.95
N ASP A 76 11.98 7.46 3.92
CA ASP A 76 11.47 7.47 5.29
C ASP A 76 11.67 8.83 5.96
N ARG A 77 12.86 9.44 5.77
CA ARG A 77 13.14 10.79 6.27
C ARG A 77 12.17 11.82 5.71
N ARG A 78 11.88 11.77 4.41
CA ARG A 78 10.93 12.69 3.75
C ARG A 78 9.50 12.47 4.23
N LEU A 79 9.07 11.22 4.35
CA LEU A 79 7.74 10.89 4.87
C LEU A 79 7.57 11.40 6.31
N ALA A 80 8.59 11.26 7.16
CA ALA A 80 8.57 11.78 8.52
C ALA A 80 8.51 13.33 8.58
N GLN A 81 9.14 14.02 7.61
CA GLN A 81 9.05 15.48 7.50
C GLN A 81 7.64 15.95 7.11
N VAL A 82 6.95 15.22 6.23
CA VAL A 82 5.58 15.54 5.80
C VAL A 82 4.53 15.20 6.88
N GLN A 83 4.82 14.24 7.76
CA GLN A 83 3.94 13.86 8.88
C GLN A 83 4.13 14.73 10.14
N ARG A 84 5.11 15.64 10.17
CA ARG A 84 5.25 16.62 11.25
C ARG A 84 4.25 17.77 11.02
N PRO A 85 3.41 18.12 12.03
CA PRO A 85 2.46 19.21 11.94
C PRO A 85 3.14 20.58 11.84
#